data_AF-T1DDI7-F1
#
_entry.id   AF-T1DDI7-F1
#
_cell.length_a   1.000
_cell.length_b   1.000
_cell.length_c   1.000
_cell.angle_alpha   90.00
_cell.angle_beta   90.00
_cell.angle_gamma   90.00
#
_symmetry.space_group_name_H-M   'P 1'
#
loop_
_entity.id
_entity.type
_entity.pdbx_description
1 polymer ?
#
loop_
_entity_poly.entity_id
_entity_poly.type
_entity_poly.pdbx_seq_one_letter_code
_entity_poly.pdbx_strand_id
1 'polypeptide(L)'
;FAIMTSLLLIFALTAALEYSLVSGTIFQNCVIEVGNIDRKRECTFEKFLFDSNVPRVRDFVKCVLTGLEYYNPNNRNFNHGRLLQEMKEKAGFSEDAELSSVVEECKAKDGSQIEAYEYFMCLLNDEETNSSFKKLLTSKDDNFFTKTVC
;
A
#
# COMPACT_ATOMS: atom_id res chain seq x y z
N PHE A 1 -42.79 23.23 -14.42
CA PHE A 1 -41.49 23.91 -14.15
C PHE A 1 -40.79 23.36 -12.91
N ALA A 2 -41.45 23.18 -11.76
CA ALA A 2 -40.80 22.69 -10.53
C ALA A 2 -40.25 21.24 -10.59
N ILE A 3 -40.91 20.33 -11.32
CA ILE A 3 -40.53 18.90 -11.38
C ILE A 3 -39.19 18.69 -12.11
N MET A 4 -38.92 19.50 -13.13
CA MET A 4 -37.72 19.38 -13.98
C MET A 4 -36.45 19.83 -13.22
N THR A 5 -36.58 20.82 -12.35
CA THR A 5 -35.49 21.31 -11.49
C THR A 5 -35.13 20.29 -10.41
N SER A 6 -36.11 19.55 -9.86
CA SER A 6 -35.86 18.48 -8.88
C SER A 6 -35.14 17.28 -9.49
N LEU A 7 -35.47 16.89 -10.73
CA LEU A 7 -34.79 15.78 -11.42
C LEU A 7 -33.33 16.11 -11.72
N LEU A 8 -33.04 17.33 -12.18
CA LEU A 8 -31.66 17.78 -12.46
C LEU A 8 -30.78 17.80 -11.21
N LEU A 9 -31.34 18.16 -10.05
CA LEU A 9 -30.62 18.11 -8.77
C LEU A 9 -30.33 16.68 -8.32
N ILE A 10 -31.27 15.75 -8.53
CA ILE A 10 -31.06 14.32 -8.23
C ILE A 10 -29.97 13.74 -9.13
N PHE A 11 -29.98 14.03 -10.44
CA PHE A 11 -28.93 13.57 -11.37
C PHE A 11 -27.54 14.14 -11.04
N ALA A 12 -27.48 15.41 -10.62
CA ALA A 12 -26.22 16.02 -10.19
C ALA A 12 -25.70 15.40 -8.89
N LEU A 13 -26.58 15.05 -7.96
CA LEU A 13 -26.23 14.36 -6.71
C LEU A 13 -25.75 12.92 -6.96
N THR A 14 -26.38 12.17 -7.87
CA THR A 14 -25.92 10.82 -8.23
C THR A 14 -24.59 10.85 -8.97
N ALA A 15 -24.39 11.79 -9.89
CA ALA A 15 -23.12 11.96 -10.60
C ALA A 15 -21.99 12.39 -9.65
N ALA A 16 -22.27 13.24 -8.65
CA ALA A 16 -21.29 13.61 -7.63
C ALA A 16 -20.96 12.43 -6.67
N LEU A 17 -21.94 11.58 -6.35
CA LEU A 17 -21.69 10.33 -5.62
C LEU A 17 -20.82 9.36 -6.44
N GLU A 18 -21.10 9.19 -7.73
CA GLU A 18 -20.29 8.36 -8.63
C GLU A 18 -18.87 8.91 -8.82
N TYR A 19 -18.69 10.24 -8.86
CA TYR A 19 -17.37 10.85 -8.93
C TYR A 19 -16.57 10.70 -7.63
N SER A 20 -17.27 10.69 -6.48
CA SER A 20 -16.65 10.43 -5.17
C SER A 20 -16.24 8.96 -5.00
N LEU A 21 -16.84 8.04 -5.77
CA LEU A 21 -16.52 6.61 -5.78
C LEU A 21 -15.27 6.28 -6.61
N VAL A 22 -14.68 7.24 -7.34
CA VAL A 22 -13.36 7.10 -7.98
C VAL A 22 -12.28 7.77 -7.11
N SER A 23 -12.41 7.69 -5.78
CA SER A 23 -11.24 7.75 -4.91
C SER A 23 -10.62 6.36 -4.92
N GLY A 24 -9.62 6.13 -5.77
CA GLY A 24 -8.87 4.87 -5.76
C GLY A 24 -8.32 4.58 -4.36
N THR A 25 -8.13 3.29 -4.07
CA THR A 25 -7.39 2.84 -2.89
C THR A 25 -5.92 3.26 -2.98
N ILE A 26 -5.16 3.18 -1.87
CA ILE A 26 -3.76 3.65 -1.86
C ILE A 26 -2.91 2.98 -2.94
N PHE A 27 -3.07 1.67 -3.18
CA PHE A 27 -2.29 0.99 -4.21
C PHE A 27 -2.69 1.44 -5.61
N GLN A 28 -3.98 1.57 -5.89
CA GLN A 28 -4.48 2.06 -7.19
C GLN A 28 -4.04 3.49 -7.46
N ASN A 29 -4.12 4.37 -6.45
CA ASN A 29 -3.62 5.73 -6.55
C ASN A 29 -2.12 5.74 -6.84
N CYS A 30 -1.34 4.85 -6.22
CA CYS A 30 0.09 4.74 -6.49
C CYS A 30 0.42 4.17 -7.87
N VAL A 31 -0.42 3.29 -8.45
CA VAL A 31 -0.28 2.89 -9.86
C VAL A 31 -0.43 4.11 -10.77
N ILE A 32 -1.44 4.94 -10.51
CA ILE A 32 -1.73 6.14 -11.29
C ILE A 32 -0.63 7.20 -11.11
N GLU A 33 -0.25 7.51 -9.88
CA GLU A 33 0.70 8.57 -9.53
C GLU A 33 2.11 8.29 -10.05
N VAL A 34 2.60 7.06 -9.88
CA VAL A 34 3.94 6.68 -10.35
C VAL A 34 3.98 6.67 -11.88
N GLY A 35 2.88 6.29 -12.52
CA GLY A 35 2.73 6.21 -13.96
C GLY A 35 3.65 5.17 -14.61
N ASN A 36 3.40 4.88 -15.90
CA ASN A 36 4.17 3.89 -16.67
C ASN A 36 4.22 2.48 -16.06
N ILE A 37 3.25 2.14 -15.19
CA ILE A 37 3.00 0.80 -14.69
C ILE A 37 1.91 0.20 -15.58
N ASP A 38 2.29 -0.72 -16.46
CA ASP A 38 1.32 -1.44 -17.29
C ASP A 38 0.63 -2.54 -16.49
N ARG A 39 -0.45 -3.10 -17.05
CA ARG A 39 -1.22 -4.16 -16.38
C ARG A 39 -0.35 -5.35 -15.99
N LYS A 40 0.66 -5.73 -16.80
CA LYS A 40 1.53 -6.87 -16.50
C LYS A 40 2.37 -6.59 -15.24
N ARG A 41 2.91 -5.39 -15.08
CA ARG A 41 3.64 -4.98 -13.86
C ARG A 41 2.70 -4.88 -12.67
N GLU A 42 1.52 -4.30 -12.84
CA GLU A 42 0.49 -4.26 -11.79
C GLU A 42 0.15 -5.67 -11.29
N CYS A 43 -0.05 -6.64 -12.20
CA CYS A 43 -0.28 -8.05 -11.84
C CYS A 43 0.84 -8.66 -10.98
N THR A 44 2.09 -8.20 -11.12
CA THR A 44 3.18 -8.68 -10.26
C THR A 44 3.01 -8.16 -8.83
N PHE A 45 2.59 -6.90 -8.66
CA PHE A 45 2.35 -6.30 -7.35
C PHE A 45 1.13 -6.93 -6.67
N GLU A 46 0.05 -7.20 -7.42
CA GLU A 46 -1.15 -7.90 -6.92
C GLU A 46 -0.81 -9.31 -6.39
N LYS A 47 0.23 -9.96 -6.95
CA LYS A 47 0.73 -11.29 -6.53
C LYS A 47 1.86 -11.22 -5.50
N PHE A 48 2.13 -10.07 -4.90
CA PHE A 48 3.24 -9.84 -3.98
C PHE A 48 4.64 -10.15 -4.57
N LEU A 49 4.81 -9.97 -5.88
CA LEU A 49 6.07 -10.13 -6.60
C LEU A 49 6.71 -8.77 -6.86
N PHE A 50 7.49 -8.28 -5.89
CA PHE A 50 8.11 -6.95 -5.90
C PHE A 50 9.62 -7.00 -6.21
N ASP A 51 10.05 -7.81 -7.19
CA ASP A 51 11.46 -7.90 -7.59
C ASP A 51 12.01 -6.53 -8.02
N SER A 52 13.20 -6.18 -7.56
CA SER A 52 13.88 -4.91 -7.85
C SER A 52 14.08 -4.62 -9.33
N ASN A 53 14.07 -5.65 -10.18
CA ASN A 53 14.15 -5.55 -11.63
C ASN A 53 12.83 -5.14 -12.28
N VAL A 54 11.70 -5.20 -11.56
CA VAL A 54 10.42 -4.72 -12.07
C VAL A 54 10.48 -3.20 -12.18
N PRO A 55 10.29 -2.62 -13.38
CA PRO A 55 10.37 -1.18 -13.54
C PRO A 55 9.38 -0.45 -12.63
N ARG A 56 9.84 0.66 -12.03
CA ARG A 56 9.07 1.52 -11.12
C ARG A 56 8.64 0.88 -9.78
N VAL A 57 9.07 -0.35 -9.47
CA VAL A 57 8.70 -1.03 -8.21
C VAL A 57 9.08 -0.23 -6.97
N ARG A 58 10.28 0.38 -6.97
CA ARG A 58 10.79 1.19 -5.85
C ARG A 58 9.93 2.43 -5.63
N ASP A 59 9.56 3.11 -6.71
CA ASP A 59 8.69 4.30 -6.65
C ASP A 59 7.28 3.93 -6.19
N PHE A 60 6.74 2.81 -6.69
CA PHE A 60 5.44 2.28 -6.29
C PHE A 60 5.40 1.98 -4.79
N VAL A 61 6.38 1.21 -4.29
CA VAL A 61 6.46 0.87 -2.87
C VAL A 61 6.67 2.12 -2.01
N LYS A 62 7.48 3.08 -2.46
CA LYS A 62 7.66 4.36 -1.77
C LYS A 62 6.36 5.14 -1.68
N CYS A 63 5.59 5.22 -2.78
CA CYS A 63 4.27 5.85 -2.79
C CYS A 63 3.34 5.16 -1.78
N VAL A 64 3.25 3.83 -1.83
CA VAL A 64 2.36 3.05 -0.95
C VAL A 64 2.71 3.25 0.52
N LEU A 65 3.97 3.08 0.91
CA LEU A 65 4.38 3.23 2.30
C LEU A 65 4.28 4.67 2.81
N THR A 66 4.43 5.65 1.91
CA THR A 66 4.18 7.07 2.25
C THR A 66 2.69 7.32 2.46
N GLY A 67 1.83 6.84 1.56
CA GLY A 67 0.37 6.97 1.66
C GLY A 67 -0.23 6.23 2.86
N LEU A 68 0.40 5.14 3.30
CA LEU A 68 0.05 4.44 4.54
C LEU A 68 0.66 5.05 5.81
N GLU A 69 1.51 6.07 5.66
CA GLU A 69 2.27 6.72 6.73
C GLU A 69 3.21 5.76 7.50
N TYR A 70 3.63 4.68 6.85
CA TYR A 70 4.67 3.77 7.36
C TYR A 70 6.07 4.27 7.06
N TYR A 71 6.21 5.15 6.06
CA TYR A 71 7.48 5.75 5.69
C TYR A 71 7.33 7.25 5.45
N ASN A 72 8.24 8.05 5.99
CA ASN A 72 8.34 9.47 5.70
C ASN A 72 9.54 9.73 4.79
N PRO A 73 9.34 10.14 3.53
CA PRO A 73 10.43 10.33 2.59
C PRO A 73 11.30 11.57 2.90
N ASN A 74 10.82 12.52 3.69
CA ASN A 74 11.54 13.76 3.99
C ASN A 74 12.71 13.53 4.96
N ASN A 75 12.57 12.56 5.86
CA ASN A 75 13.58 12.22 6.87
C ASN A 75 13.95 10.74 6.88
N ARG A 76 13.47 9.96 5.89
CA ARG A 76 13.67 8.51 5.75
C ARG A 76 13.25 7.71 6.98
N ASN A 77 12.30 8.23 7.76
CA ASN A 77 11.86 7.58 8.98
C ASN A 77 10.83 6.50 8.69
N PHE A 78 11.09 5.30 9.19
CA PHE A 78 10.12 4.20 9.15
C PHE A 78 9.31 4.17 10.44
N ASN A 79 7.98 4.25 10.32
CA ASN A 79 7.06 4.30 11.44
C ASN A 79 6.71 2.89 11.95
N HIS A 80 7.69 2.27 12.60
CA HIS A 80 7.55 0.94 13.20
C HIS A 80 6.34 0.83 14.14
N GLY A 81 6.11 1.85 14.99
CA GLY A 81 5.01 1.83 15.96
C GLY A 81 3.63 1.76 15.31
N ARG A 82 3.40 2.54 14.24
CA ARG A 82 2.16 2.48 13.47
C ARG A 82 1.99 1.13 12.78
N LEU A 83 3.03 0.63 12.12
CA LEU A 83 2.98 -0.68 11.48
C LEU A 83 2.64 -1.79 12.49
N LEU A 84 3.32 -1.82 13.63
CA LEU A 84 3.09 -2.81 14.68
C LEU A 84 1.64 -2.78 15.17
N GLN A 85 1.13 -1.59 15.47
CA GLN A 85 -0.26 -1.41 15.90
C GLN A 85 -1.23 -1.99 14.86
N GLU A 86 -1.03 -1.66 13.59
CA GLU A 86 -1.93 -2.11 12.54
C GLU A 86 -1.80 -3.62 12.23
N MET A 87 -0.60 -4.19 12.30
CA MET A 87 -0.39 -5.63 12.18
C MET A 87 -1.11 -6.39 13.29
N LYS A 88 -1.13 -5.87 14.53
CA LYS A 88 -1.93 -6.43 15.62
C LYS A 88 -3.42 -6.38 15.31
N GLU A 89 -3.92 -5.19 14.98
CA GLU A 89 -5.35 -4.94 14.81
C GLU A 89 -5.97 -5.61 13.58
N LYS A 90 -5.22 -5.72 12.49
CA LYS A 90 -5.73 -6.19 11.19
C LYS A 90 -5.27 -7.58 10.80
N ALA A 91 -4.10 -8.01 11.29
CA ALA A 91 -3.52 -9.29 10.93
C ALA A 91 -3.39 -10.28 12.11
N GLY A 92 -3.70 -9.84 13.35
CA GLY A 92 -3.60 -10.68 14.54
C GLY A 92 -2.15 -10.98 14.94
N PHE A 93 -1.21 -10.13 14.54
CA PHE A 93 0.20 -10.27 14.88
C PHE A 93 0.42 -10.08 16.39
N SER A 94 1.30 -10.86 17.01
CA SER A 94 1.56 -10.80 18.46
C SER A 94 3.05 -10.79 18.83
N GLU A 95 3.93 -10.73 17.84
CA GLU A 95 5.36 -10.95 17.95
C GLU A 95 6.14 -9.62 17.83
N ASP A 96 5.93 -8.74 18.82
CA ASP A 96 6.48 -7.39 18.84
C ASP A 96 8.01 -7.34 18.72
N ALA A 97 8.69 -8.29 19.37
CA ALA A 97 10.15 -8.35 19.40
C ALA A 97 10.69 -8.75 18.02
N GLU A 98 9.97 -9.60 17.31
CA GLU A 98 10.31 -10.14 16.01
C GLU A 98 10.18 -9.05 14.94
N LEU A 99 9.07 -8.29 14.92
CA LEU A 99 8.95 -7.13 14.03
C LEU A 99 10.06 -6.09 14.29
N SER A 100 10.38 -5.86 15.57
CA SER A 100 11.45 -4.94 15.95
C SER A 100 12.81 -5.44 15.45
N SER A 101 13.10 -6.74 15.59
CA SER A 101 14.34 -7.36 15.11
C SER A 101 14.49 -7.20 13.60
N VAL A 102 13.45 -7.54 12.84
CA VAL A 102 13.45 -7.43 11.37
C VAL A 102 13.72 -6.00 10.92
N VAL A 103 13.07 -5.01 11.53
CA VAL A 103 13.28 -3.59 11.18
C VAL A 103 14.71 -3.14 11.48
N GLU A 104 15.27 -3.53 12.63
CA GLU A 104 16.64 -3.15 13.01
C GLU A 104 17.70 -3.88 12.17
N GLU A 105 17.50 -5.16 11.85
CA GLU A 105 18.37 -5.92 10.95
C GLU A 105 18.42 -5.30 9.55
N CYS A 106 17.27 -4.84 9.05
CA CYS A 106 17.22 -4.16 7.76
C CYS A 106 17.96 -2.82 7.77
N LYS A 107 17.77 -2.02 8.82
CA LYS A 107 18.57 -0.80 9.02
C LYS A 107 20.06 -1.10 9.09
N ALA A 108 20.47 -2.18 9.76
CA ALA A 108 21.88 -2.53 9.89
C ALA A 108 22.50 -2.91 8.53
N LYS A 109 21.73 -3.57 7.66
CA LYS A 109 22.19 -4.00 6.33
C LYS A 109 22.42 -2.83 5.36
N ASP A 110 21.47 -1.91 5.30
CA ASP A 110 21.48 -0.82 4.30
C ASP A 110 21.93 0.54 4.89
N GLY A 111 22.10 0.61 6.21
CA GLY A 111 22.61 1.75 6.94
C GLY A 111 21.77 3.03 6.76
N SER A 112 22.45 4.17 6.67
CA SER A 112 21.82 5.50 6.52
C SER A 112 21.09 5.73 5.19
N GLN A 113 21.21 4.80 4.24
CA GLN A 113 20.63 4.93 2.89
C GLN A 113 19.41 4.03 2.68
N ILE A 114 18.94 3.35 3.73
CA ILE A 114 17.73 2.53 3.65
C ILE A 114 16.53 3.39 3.22
N GLU A 115 15.77 2.90 2.24
CA GLU A 115 14.58 3.56 1.71
C GLU A 115 13.35 2.64 1.90
N ALA A 116 12.17 3.15 1.53
CA ALA A 116 10.89 2.45 1.68
C ALA A 116 10.91 1.01 1.11
N TYR A 117 11.56 0.81 -0.03
CA TYR A 117 11.60 -0.48 -0.72
C TYR A 117 12.31 -1.56 0.11
N GLU A 118 13.43 -1.22 0.73
CA GLU A 118 14.21 -2.14 1.55
C GLU A 118 13.41 -2.61 2.77
N TYR A 119 12.75 -1.70 3.51
CA TYR A 119 11.86 -2.07 4.61
C TYR A 119 10.71 -2.98 4.15
N PHE A 120 10.08 -2.62 3.03
CA PHE A 120 8.98 -3.41 2.47
C PHE A 120 9.42 -4.83 2.13
N MET A 121 10.56 -4.98 1.44
CA MET A 121 11.06 -6.29 1.04
C MET A 121 11.56 -7.12 2.22
N CYS A 122 12.10 -6.48 3.25
CA CYS A 122 12.45 -7.15 4.49
C CYS A 122 11.24 -7.80 5.14
N LEU A 123 10.19 -7.03 5.38
CA LEU A 123 8.94 -7.52 5.98
C LEU A 123 8.24 -8.56 5.10
N LEU A 124 8.36 -8.41 3.78
CA LEU A 124 7.74 -9.34 2.84
C LEU A 124 8.51 -10.66 2.74
N ASN A 125 9.82 -10.69 2.99
CA ASN A 125 10.67 -11.87 2.83
C ASN A 125 10.99 -12.58 4.15
N ASP A 126 10.84 -11.90 5.28
CA ASP A 126 11.05 -12.46 6.60
C ASP A 126 9.95 -13.49 6.97
N GLU A 127 10.34 -14.59 7.61
CA GLU A 127 9.44 -15.73 7.85
C GLU A 127 8.31 -15.39 8.83
N GLU A 128 8.59 -14.59 9.85
CA GLU A 128 7.64 -14.28 10.93
C GLU A 128 6.68 -13.15 10.54
N THR A 129 7.20 -12.13 9.86
CA THR A 129 6.41 -10.93 9.53
C THR A 129 5.63 -11.06 8.22
N ASN A 130 6.08 -11.87 7.26
CA ASN A 130 5.51 -11.96 5.90
C ASN A 130 4.00 -12.19 5.89
N SER A 131 3.53 -13.24 6.58
CA SER A 131 2.11 -13.62 6.56
C SER A 131 1.21 -12.49 7.07
N SER A 132 1.61 -11.88 8.19
CA SER A 132 0.86 -10.80 8.81
C SER A 132 0.96 -9.50 8.02
N PHE A 133 2.11 -9.23 7.40
CA PHE A 133 2.31 -8.07 6.55
C PHE A 133 1.46 -8.16 5.28
N LYS A 134 1.43 -9.32 4.60
CA LYS A 134 0.54 -9.55 3.45
C LYS A 134 -0.93 -9.37 3.81
N LYS A 135 -1.37 -9.96 4.93
CA LYS A 135 -2.76 -9.78 5.43
C LYS A 135 -3.08 -8.31 5.68
N LEU A 136 -2.17 -7.55 6.28
CA LEU A 136 -2.34 -6.11 6.49
C LEU A 136 -2.47 -5.38 5.15
N LEU A 137 -1.57 -5.61 4.19
CA LEU A 137 -1.63 -4.97 2.88
C LEU A 137 -2.93 -5.31 2.13
N THR A 138 -3.36 -6.57 2.15
CA THR A 138 -4.66 -6.98 1.63
C THR A 138 -5.81 -6.29 2.35
N SER A 139 -5.76 -6.13 3.67
CA SER A 139 -6.81 -5.41 4.41
C SER A 139 -6.90 -3.92 4.06
N LYS A 140 -5.80 -3.32 3.58
CA LYS A 140 -5.77 -1.93 3.10
C LYS A 140 -6.38 -1.77 1.72
N ASP A 141 -6.39 -2.84 0.93
CA ASP A 141 -6.84 -2.80 -0.45
C ASP A 141 -7.18 -4.19 -0.99
N ASP A 142 -8.26 -4.76 -0.47
CA ASP A 142 -8.67 -6.13 -0.80
C ASP A 142 -8.91 -6.27 -2.31
N ASN A 143 -9.52 -5.25 -2.93
CA ASN A 143 -9.79 -5.22 -4.36
C ASN A 143 -8.51 -5.23 -5.22
N PHE A 144 -7.42 -4.62 -4.76
CA PHE A 144 -6.15 -4.68 -5.50
C PHE A 144 -5.55 -6.10 -5.42
N PHE A 145 -5.50 -6.69 -4.23
CA PHE A 145 -4.81 -7.97 -4.03
C PHE A 145 -5.63 -9.23 -4.35
N THR A 146 -6.96 -9.13 -4.45
CA THR A 146 -7.83 -10.27 -4.76
C THR A 146 -8.39 -10.25 -6.18
N LYS A 147 -7.99 -9.26 -7.01
CA LYS A 147 -8.31 -9.25 -8.43
C LYS A 147 -7.90 -10.57 -9.08
N THR A 148 -8.89 -11.26 -9.63
CA THR A 148 -8.70 -12.56 -10.28
C THR A 148 -8.17 -12.46 -11.71
N VAL A 149 -8.15 -11.26 -12.28
CA VAL A 149 -7.74 -11.05 -13.68
C VAL A 149 -6.27 -10.60 -13.73
N CYS A 150 -5.36 -11.54 -13.45
CA CYS A 150 -3.91 -11.37 -13.56
C CYS A 150 -3.19 -12.46 -14.33
#